data_AF-A0A2P5NTX1-F1
#
_entry.id   AF-A0A2P5NTX1-F1
#
_cell.length_a   1.000
_cell.length_b   1.000
_cell.length_c   1.000
_cell.angle_alpha   90.00
_cell.angle_beta   90.00
_cell.angle_gamma   90.00
#
_symmetry.space_group_name_H-M   'P 1'
#
loop_
_entity.id
_entity.type
_entity.pdbx_description
1 polymer ?
#
loop_
_entity_poly.entity_id
_entity_poly.type
_entity_poly.pdbx_seq_one_letter_code
_entity_poly.pdbx_strand_id
1 'polypeptide(L)' 'MNCCPQERKFGLDLSRLASKLRDGARLMVGQGDYDAYVAHVQEKHDGQPIMTRAAFFRARENARFGAGGARAFRCC' A
#
# COMPACT_ATOMS: atom_id res chain seq x y z
N MET A 1 15.70 -44.74 7.46
CA MET A 1 15.90 -43.28 7.63
C MET A 1 15.92 -42.64 6.24
N ASN A 2 14.78 -42.12 5.78
CA ASN A 2 14.66 -41.50 4.46
C ASN A 2 14.97 -40.00 4.57
N CYS A 3 16.21 -39.62 4.30
CA CYS A 3 16.57 -38.23 4.00
C CYS A 3 16.17 -37.94 2.56
N CYS A 4 14.94 -37.45 2.37
CA CYS A 4 14.52 -36.84 1.10
C CYS A 4 14.89 -35.35 1.16
N PRO A 5 15.71 -34.81 0.24
CA PRO A 5 15.95 -33.38 0.19
C PRO A 5 14.70 -32.69 -0.34
N GLN A 6 14.19 -31.74 0.43
CA GLN A 6 13.07 -30.92 0.02
C GLN A 6 13.57 -29.95 -1.06
N GLU A 7 13.21 -30.23 -2.31
CA GLU A 7 13.52 -29.46 -3.52
C GLU A 7 13.04 -28.01 -3.35
N ARG A 8 13.89 -27.13 -2.80
CA ARG A 8 13.60 -25.69 -2.72
C ARG A 8 13.68 -25.13 -4.13
N LYS A 9 12.51 -25.06 -4.79
CA LYS A 9 12.35 -24.29 -6.03
C LYS A 9 12.65 -22.82 -5.72
N PHE A 10 13.91 -22.44 -5.91
CA PHE A 10 14.40 -21.06 -6.02
C PHE A 10 13.90 -20.45 -7.34
N GLY A 11 12.61 -20.57 -7.64
CA GLY A 11 11.98 -19.85 -8.74
C GLY A 11 11.59 -18.48 -8.24
N LEU A 12 12.14 -17.41 -8.81
CA LEU A 12 11.57 -16.08 -8.60
C LEU A 12 10.12 -16.10 -9.08
N ASP A 13 9.19 -15.88 -8.16
CA ASP A 13 7.79 -15.64 -8.50
C ASP A 13 7.69 -14.24 -9.13
N LEU A 14 7.74 -14.18 -10.47
CA LEU A 14 7.69 -12.93 -11.23
C LEU A 14 6.41 -12.14 -10.94
N SER A 15 5.29 -12.81 -10.67
CA SER A 15 4.02 -12.16 -10.36
C SER A 15 4.07 -11.45 -9.00
N ARG A 16 4.68 -12.08 -7.98
CA ARG A 16 4.95 -11.44 -6.69
C ARG A 16 5.94 -10.29 -6.80
N LEU A 17 6.99 -10.45 -7.61
CA LEU A 17 7.97 -9.37 -7.82
C LEU A 17 7.32 -8.16 -8.50
N ALA A 18 6.53 -8.39 -9.56
CA ALA A 18 5.82 -7.33 -10.27
C ALA A 18 4.82 -6.59 -9.36
N SER A 19 4.12 -7.31 -8.49
CA SER A 19 3.19 -6.72 -7.52
C SER A 19 3.94 -5.83 -6.51
N LYS A 20 5.05 -6.32 -5.95
CA LYS A 20 5.89 -5.54 -5.02
C LYS A 20 6.51 -4.30 -5.67
N LEU A 21 6.96 -4.40 -6.92
CA LEU A 21 7.48 -3.26 -7.67
C LEU A 21 6.40 -2.21 -7.94
N ARG A 22 5.17 -2.65 -8.25
CA ARG A 22 4.02 -1.77 -8.43
C ARG A 22 3.69 -1.02 -7.13
N ASP A 23 3.71 -1.72 -6.00
CA ASP A 23 3.47 -1.11 -4.69
C ASP A 23 4.58 -0.12 -4.33
N GLY A 24 5.83 -0.46 -4.60
CA GLY A 24 6.97 0.45 -4.46
C GLY A 24 6.82 1.71 -5.33
N ALA A 25 6.45 1.57 -6.60
CA ALA A 25 6.25 2.70 -7.52
C ALA A 25 5.11 3.62 -7.06
N ARG A 26 4.01 3.05 -6.56
CA ARG A 26 2.89 3.80 -5.96
C ARG A 26 3.34 4.61 -4.75
N LEU A 27 4.13 4.02 -3.86
CA LEU A 27 4.70 4.70 -2.71
C LEU A 27 5.60 5.88 -3.11
N MET A 28 6.41 5.74 -4.17
CA MET A 28 7.26 6.84 -4.67
C MET A 28 6.44 8.04 -5.16
N VAL A 29 5.32 7.79 -5.83
CA VAL A 29 4.37 8.84 -6.26
C VAL A 29 3.57 9.40 -5.07
N GLY A 30 3.59 8.74 -3.92
CA GLY A 30 2.84 9.10 -2.71
C GLY A 30 1.38 8.63 -2.73
N GLN A 31 0.98 7.90 -3.76
CA GLN A 31 -0.35 7.33 -3.91
C GLN A 31 -0.37 5.95 -3.23
N GLY A 32 -1.24 5.75 -2.24
CA GLY A 32 -1.43 4.42 -1.65
C GLY A 32 -2.25 3.50 -2.56
N ASP A 33 -2.15 2.18 -2.36
CA ASP A 33 -3.10 1.23 -2.93
C ASP A 33 -4.41 1.25 -2.12
N TYR A 34 -5.55 1.37 -2.81
CA TYR A 34 -6.86 1.45 -2.18
C TYR A 34 -7.33 0.10 -1.61
N ASP A 35 -7.08 -0.99 -2.33
CA ASP A 35 -7.52 -2.33 -1.92
C ASP A 35 -6.72 -2.78 -0.69
N ALA A 36 -5.43 -2.45 -0.65
CA ALA A 36 -4.60 -2.64 0.55
C ALA A 36 -5.10 -1.82 1.75
N TYR A 37 -5.59 -0.60 1.52
CA TYR A 37 -6.21 0.22 2.57
C TYR A 37 -7.51 -0.41 3.08
N VAL A 38 -8.37 -0.88 2.19
CA VAL A 38 -9.63 -1.55 2.56
C VAL A 38 -9.36 -2.78 3.41
N ALA A 39 -8.45 -3.66 2.96
CA ALA A 39 -8.05 -4.84 3.71
C ALA A 39 -7.50 -4.46 5.09
N HIS A 40 -6.64 -3.43 5.16
CA HIS A 40 -6.09 -2.96 6.43
C HIS A 40 -7.17 -2.43 7.39
N VAL A 41 -8.13 -1.63 6.91
CA VAL A 41 -9.23 -1.12 7.74
C VAL A 41 -10.12 -2.26 8.22
N GLN A 42 -10.42 -3.22 7.36
CA GLN A 42 -11.20 -4.40 7.72
C GLN A 42 -10.49 -5.28 8.75
N GLU A 43 -9.16 -5.40 8.70
CA GLU A 43 -8.39 -6.24 9.63
C GLU A 43 -8.03 -5.56 10.95
N LYS A 44 -7.84 -4.23 10.95
CA LYS A 44 -7.32 -3.48 12.11
C LYS A 44 -8.33 -2.57 12.77
N HIS A 45 -9.40 -2.22 12.08
CA HIS A 45 -10.38 -1.24 12.52
C HIS A 45 -11.79 -1.77 12.28
N ASP A 46 -12.14 -2.85 12.99
CA ASP A 46 -13.50 -3.38 13.03
C ASP A 46 -14.50 -2.26 13.38
N GLY A 47 -15.37 -1.92 12.42
CA GLY A 47 -16.44 -0.92 12.60
C GLY A 47 -16.15 0.50 12.12
N GLN A 48 -14.96 0.81 11.59
CA GLN A 48 -14.73 2.11 10.95
C GLN A 48 -15.30 2.14 9.53
N PRO A 49 -15.98 3.22 9.11
CA PRO A 49 -16.47 3.35 7.75
C PRO A 49 -15.30 3.45 6.77
N ILE A 50 -15.25 2.52 5.81
CA ILE A 50 -14.26 2.51 4.73
C ILE A 50 -14.52 3.73 3.84
N MET A 51 -13.52 4.60 3.70
CA MET A 51 -13.65 5.77 2.84
C MET A 51 -13.75 5.36 1.36
N THR A 52 -14.49 6.13 0.56
CA THR A 52 -14.58 5.88 -0.87
C THR A 52 -13.22 6.08 -1.55
N ARG A 53 -13.01 5.44 -2.70
CA ARG A 53 -11.76 5.57 -3.48
C ARG A 53 -11.36 7.02 -3.77
N ALA A 54 -12.34 7.86 -4.11
CA ALA A 54 -12.11 9.29 -4.34
C ALA A 54 -11.71 10.03 -3.06
N ALA A 55 -12.35 9.71 -1.93
CA ALA A 55 -12.00 10.30 -0.64
C ALA A 55 -10.59 9.89 -0.20
N PHE A 56 -10.20 8.63 -0.41
CA PHE A 56 -8.84 8.15 -0.17
C PHE A 56 -7.82 8.90 -1.01
N PHE A 57 -8.08 9.05 -2.31
CA PHE A 57 -7.17 9.78 -3.19
C PHE A 57 -7.00 11.24 -2.75
N ARG A 58 -8.10 11.96 -2.50
CA ARG A 58 -8.06 13.34 -2.01
C ARG A 58 -7.36 13.47 -0.67
N ALA A 59 -7.49 12.48 0.22
CA ALA A 59 -6.78 12.47 1.49
C ALA A 59 -5.26 12.34 1.30
N ARG A 60 -4.81 11.50 0.35
CA ARG A 60 -3.38 11.38 -0.01
C ARG A 60 -2.84 12.63 -0.69
N GLU A 61 -3.60 13.23 -1.61
CA GLU A 61 -3.26 14.50 -2.24
C GLU A 61 -3.15 15.62 -1.21
N ASN A 62 -4.13 15.73 -0.31
CA ASN A 62 -4.13 16.72 0.77
C ASN A 62 -2.94 16.49 1.73
N ALA A 63 -2.59 15.25 2.05
CA ALA A 63 -1.42 14.95 2.88
C ALA A 63 -0.10 15.39 2.21
N ARG A 64 0.00 15.30 0.87
CA ARG A 64 1.23 15.63 0.12
C ARG A 64 1.33 17.10 -0.29
N PHE A 65 0.22 17.71 -0.71
CA PHE A 65 0.18 19.06 -1.27
C PHE A 65 -0.51 20.08 -0.34
N GLY A 66 -1.17 19.62 0.71
CA GLY A 66 -1.96 20.45 1.62
C GLY A 66 -3.30 20.88 1.02
N ALA A 67 -4.38 20.77 1.79
CA ALA A 67 -5.69 21.29 1.41
C ALA A 67 -5.57 22.80 1.16
N GLY A 68 -5.77 23.22 -0.09
CA GLY A 68 -5.78 24.63 -0.47
C GLY A 68 -4.48 25.38 -0.20
N GLY A 69 -3.32 24.71 -0.23
CA GLY A 69 -2.01 25.36 -0.03
C GLY A 69 -1.63 25.65 1.42
N ALA A 70 -2.47 25.28 2.40
CA ALA A 70 -2.27 25.67 3.80
C ALA A 70 -1.31 24.76 4.60
N ARG A 71 -0.77 23.67 4.03
CA ARG A 71 -0.04 22.64 4.81
C ARG A 71 1.28 22.16 4.19
N ALA A 72 1.77 22.81 3.13
CA ALA A 72 2.92 22.32 2.36
C ALA A 72 4.29 22.43 3.06
N PHE A 73 4.39 23.15 4.20
CA PHE A 73 5.63 23.24 4.99
C PHE A 73 5.31 23.23 6.48
N ARG A 74 5.41 22.06 7.12
CA ARG A 74 5.68 21.95 8.56
C ARG A 74 7.12 21.50 8.69
N CYS A 75 8.03 22.47 8.58
CA CYS A 75 9.37 22.32 9.12
C CYS A 75 9.22 22.36 10.64
N CYS A 76 9.56 21.25 11.31
CA CYS A 76 9.96 21.25 12.70
C CYS A 76 11.47 20.99 12.70
#